data_AF-A0A931YQH6-F1
#
_entry.id   AF-A0A931YQH6-F1
#
_cell.length_a   1.000
_cell.length_b   1.000
_cell.length_c   1.000
_cell.angle_alpha   90.00
_cell.angle_beta   90.00
_cell.angle_gamma   90.00
#
_symmetry.space_group_name_H-M   'P 1'
#
loop_
_entity.id
_entity.type
_entity.pdbx_description
1 polymer ?
#
loop_
_entity_poly.entity_id
_entity_poly.type
_entity_poly.pdbx_seq_one_letter_code
_entity_poly.pdbx_strand_id
1 'polypeptide(L)'
;MIVRHVVEASNVDDEGYVIDASKIKHGVVRAGKIWDLAGFIDCRTHLNLDFADHRVTECIIASQFCKYALVNVKRDGFVFAQMKNKGYKHYGFVDIDARRIEWMNKCHLK
;
A
#
# COMPACT_ATOMS: atom_id res chain seq x y z
N MET A 1 -13.38 7.40 5.77
CA MET A 1 -12.89 6.04 5.43
C MET A 1 -11.38 6.11 5.38
N ILE A 2 -10.66 5.25 6.10
CA ILE A 2 -9.19 5.28 6.11
C ILE A 2 -8.68 4.22 5.13
N VAL A 3 -7.96 4.66 4.11
CA VAL A 3 -7.24 3.80 3.18
C VAL A 3 -5.88 3.46 3.81
N ARG A 4 -5.48 2.20 3.73
CA ARG A 4 -4.24 1.66 4.27
C ARG A 4 -3.47 0.94 3.17
N HIS A 5 -2.16 0.80 3.34
CA HIS A 5 -1.38 -0.16 2.57
C HIS A 5 -1.56 -1.55 3.17
N VAL A 6 -1.75 -2.54 2.30
CA VAL A 6 -2.00 -3.93 2.66
C VAL A 6 -1.05 -4.82 1.87
N VAL A 7 -0.50 -5.82 2.54
CA VAL A 7 0.38 -6.83 1.96
C VAL A 7 -0.11 -8.23 2.33
N GLU A 8 0.02 -9.21 1.43
CA GLU A 8 -0.26 -10.60 1.76
C GLU A 8 0.84 -11.18 2.66
N ALA A 9 0.46 -12.05 3.59
CA ALA A 9 1.39 -12.71 4.51
C ALA A 9 2.49 -13.49 3.77
N SER A 10 2.18 -14.05 2.59
CA SER A 10 3.15 -14.72 1.72
C SER A 10 4.23 -13.80 1.14
N ASN A 11 4.05 -12.48 1.25
CA ASN A 11 4.98 -11.46 0.76
C ASN A 11 5.67 -10.70 1.91
N VAL A 12 5.73 -11.31 3.09
CA VAL A 12 6.42 -10.80 4.28
C VAL A 12 7.43 -11.86 4.73
N ASP A 13 8.67 -11.44 5.01
CA ASP A 13 9.70 -12.34 5.54
C ASP A 13 9.53 -12.58 7.06
N ASP A 14 10.27 -13.54 7.60
CA ASP A 14 10.18 -13.92 9.02
C ASP A 14 10.58 -12.79 9.98
N GLU A 15 11.31 -11.79 9.49
CA GLU A 15 11.70 -10.58 10.24
C GLU A 15 10.60 -9.50 10.22
N GLY A 16 9.51 -9.71 9.49
CA GLY A 16 8.39 -8.77 9.39
C GLY A 16 8.60 -7.68 8.34
N TYR A 17 9.43 -7.90 7.33
CA TYR A 17 9.63 -6.97 6.22
C TYR A 17 8.97 -7.44 4.93
N VAL A 18 8.51 -6.48 4.13
CA VAL A 18 7.96 -6.78 2.80
C VAL A 18 9.06 -7.30 1.87
N ILE A 19 8.79 -8.42 1.20
CA ILE A 19 9.71 -9.07 0.24
C ILE A 19 9.68 -8.34 -1.10
N ASP A 20 8.50 -8.21 -1.71
CA ASP A 20 8.27 -7.50 -2.97
C ASP A 20 7.35 -6.30 -2.77
N ALA A 21 7.93 -5.10 -2.81
CA ALA A 21 7.24 -3.84 -2.62
C ALA A 21 6.15 -3.55 -3.67
N SER A 22 6.30 -4.09 -4.89
CA SER A 22 5.32 -3.87 -5.98
C SER A 22 4.01 -4.63 -5.78
N LYS A 23 3.99 -5.61 -4.86
CA LYS A 23 2.82 -6.42 -4.53
C LYS A 23 2.04 -5.90 -3.34
N ILE A 24 2.14 -4.61 -3.04
CA ILE A 24 1.34 -3.92 -2.03
C ILE A 24 0.09 -3.34 -2.71
N LYS A 25 -1.05 -3.40 -2.02
CA LYS A 25 -2.30 -2.79 -2.46
C LYS A 25 -2.78 -1.73 -1.48
N HIS A 26 -3.56 -0.77 -1.97
CA HIS A 26 -4.41 0.01 -1.08
C HIS A 26 -5.64 -0.81 -0.68
N GLY A 27 -6.09 -0.65 0.56
CA GLY A 27 -7.28 -1.34 1.06
C GLY A 27 -7.92 -0.62 2.23
N VAL A 28 -9.15 -1.04 2.53
CA VAL A 28 -9.89 -0.62 3.72
C VAL A 28 -9.99 -1.84 4.63
N VAL A 29 -9.62 -1.69 5.89
CA VAL A 29 -9.69 -2.76 6.90
C VAL A 29 -10.73 -2.39 7.95
N ARG A 30 -11.61 -3.33 8.29
CA ARG A 30 -12.65 -3.19 9.33
C ARG A 30 -12.77 -4.47 10.12
N ALA A 31 -12.87 -4.35 11.45
CA ALA A 31 -13.06 -5.50 12.35
C ALA A 31 -12.08 -6.66 12.08
N GLY A 32 -10.79 -6.35 11.86
CA GLY A 32 -9.76 -7.35 11.61
C GLY A 32 -9.85 -8.05 10.24
N LYS A 33 -10.58 -7.47 9.28
CA LYS A 33 -10.77 -8.03 7.94
C LYS A 33 -10.60 -7.00 6.84
N ILE A 34 -10.19 -7.46 5.66
CA ILE A 34 -10.27 -6.66 4.43
C ILE A 34 -11.74 -6.37 4.13
N TRP A 35 -12.10 -5.09 4.08
CA TRP A 35 -13.43 -4.63 3.68
C TRP A 35 -13.48 -4.34 2.18
N ASP A 36 -12.42 -3.72 1.66
CA ASP A 36 -12.28 -3.37 0.25
C ASP A 36 -10.81 -3.33 -0.16
N LEU A 37 -10.52 -3.56 -1.44
CA LEU A 37 -9.18 -3.52 -2.02
C LEU A 37 -9.20 -2.74 -3.33
N ALA A 38 -8.22 -1.87 -3.50
CA ALA A 38 -7.94 -1.21 -4.75
C ALA A 38 -6.84 -1.94 -5.53
N GLY A 39 -6.30 -1.27 -6.55
CA GLY A 39 -5.16 -1.75 -7.31
C GLY A 39 -3.86 -1.83 -6.48
N PHE A 40 -2.82 -2.36 -7.13
CA PHE A 40 -1.47 -2.27 -6.62
C PHE A 40 -1.02 -0.81 -6.56
N ILE A 41 -0.12 -0.52 -5.62
CA ILE A 41 0.48 0.80 -5.49
C ILE A 41 1.26 1.19 -6.75
N ASP A 42 1.32 2.47 -7.07
CA ASP A 42 2.23 2.98 -8.09
C ASP A 42 3.62 3.18 -7.47
N CYS A 43 4.62 2.44 -7.97
CA CYS A 43 6.00 2.53 -7.52
C CYS A 43 6.58 3.96 -7.67
N ARG A 44 6.15 4.72 -8.68
CA ARG A 44 6.64 6.09 -8.94
C ARG A 44 6.21 7.08 -7.86
N THR A 45 5.22 6.74 -7.04
CA THR A 45 4.77 7.58 -5.92
C THR A 45 5.10 6.95 -4.57
N HIS A 46 4.83 5.66 -4.40
CA HIS A 46 4.93 5.00 -3.09
C HIS A 46 6.34 4.47 -2.77
N LEU A 47 7.16 4.22 -3.78
CA LEU A 47 8.53 3.72 -3.63
C LEU A 47 9.58 4.75 -4.08
N ASN A 48 9.17 6.01 -4.24
CA ASN A 48 9.99 7.07 -4.78
C ASN A 48 10.64 7.92 -3.69
N LEU A 49 11.97 7.94 -3.67
CA LEU A 49 12.77 8.77 -2.77
C LEU A 49 12.64 10.27 -3.09
N ASP A 50 12.33 10.62 -4.34
CA ASP A 50 12.10 12.00 -4.79
C ASP A 50 10.70 12.53 -4.43
N PHE A 51 9.87 11.69 -3.81
CA PHE A 51 8.49 12.00 -3.44
C PHE A 51 8.15 11.42 -2.06
N ALA A 52 8.89 11.89 -1.04
CA ALA A 52 8.98 11.23 0.26
C ALA A 52 7.66 11.19 1.07
N ASP A 53 6.79 12.18 0.89
CA ASP A 53 5.55 12.36 1.67
C ASP A 53 4.47 11.30 1.35
N HIS A 54 4.59 10.60 0.23
CA HIS A 54 3.63 9.59 -0.21
C HIS A 54 4.16 8.16 -0.12
N ARG A 55 5.32 7.97 0.52
CA ARG A 55 5.95 6.65 0.59
C ARG A 55 5.12 5.68 1.41
N VAL A 56 5.10 4.43 0.96
CA VAL A 56 4.66 3.33 1.83
C VAL A 56 5.78 3.03 2.81
N THR A 57 5.48 3.05 4.11
CA THR A 57 6.44 2.74 5.19
C THR A 57 6.07 1.46 5.92
N GLU A 58 4.77 1.27 6.14
CA GLU A 58 4.19 0.12 6.81
C GLU A 58 2.93 -0.39 6.08
N CYS A 59 2.72 -1.71 6.16
CA CYS A 59 1.60 -2.40 5.54
C CYS A 59 0.87 -3.27 6.55
N ILE A 60 -0.46 -3.24 6.57
CA ILE A 60 -1.25 -4.23 7.30
C ILE A 60 -1.07 -5.59 6.62
N ILE A 61 -0.78 -6.62 7.41
CA ILE A 61 -0.58 -7.98 6.90
C ILE A 61 -1.94 -8.68 6.79
N ALA A 62 -2.31 -9.11 5.59
CA ALA A 62 -3.52 -9.86 5.31
C ALA A 62 -3.20 -11.32 4.98
N SER A 63 -4.11 -12.25 5.30
CA SER A 63 -3.92 -13.66 4.94
C SER A 63 -3.90 -13.89 3.43
N GLN A 64 -4.71 -13.13 2.69
CA GLN A 64 -4.79 -13.12 1.22
C GLN A 64 -5.50 -11.86 0.71
N PHE A 65 -5.33 -11.50 -0.56
CA PHE A 65 -6.01 -10.37 -1.21
C PHE A 65 -7.40 -10.72 -1.70
N CYS A 66 -8.33 -10.90 -0.78
CA CYS A 66 -9.75 -10.97 -1.09
C CYS A 66 -10.61 -10.31 -0.02
N LYS A 67 -11.86 -9.99 -0.38
CA LYS A 67 -12.81 -9.39 0.55
C LYS A 67 -13.06 -10.34 1.73
N TYR A 68 -13.07 -9.78 2.93
CA TYR A 68 -13.24 -10.45 4.22
C TYR A 68 -12.09 -11.36 4.66
N ALA A 69 -10.98 -11.40 3.93
CA ALA A 69 -9.76 -12.04 4.42
C ALA A 69 -9.35 -11.44 5.77
N LEU A 70 -8.85 -12.29 6.67
CA LEU A 70 -8.37 -11.86 7.97
C LEU A 70 -7.09 -11.04 7.79
N VAL A 71 -6.92 -10.03 8.64
CA VAL A 71 -5.64 -9.35 8.82
C VAL A 71 -5.04 -9.75 10.16
N ASN A 72 -3.72 -9.64 10.27
CA ASN A 72 -3.03 -9.92 11.52
C ASN A 72 -3.33 -8.81 12.54
N VAL A 73 -3.91 -9.22 13.67
CA VAL A 73 -4.26 -8.34 14.80
C VAL A 73 -3.71 -8.96 16.08
N LYS A 74 -3.08 -8.14 16.92
CA LYS A 74 -2.70 -8.47 18.31
C LYS A 74 -3.59 -7.67 19.28
N ARG A 75 -3.45 -7.89 20.59
CA ARG A 75 -4.29 -7.23 21.63
C ARG A 75 -4.32 -5.70 21.50
N ASP A 76 -3.25 -5.14 20.98
CA ASP A 76 -2.91 -3.73 20.93
C ASP A 76 -3.11 -3.11 19.53
N GLY A 77 -3.60 -3.89 18.56
CA GLY A 77 -3.98 -3.39 17.24
C GLY A 77 -3.46 -4.22 16.08
N PHE A 78 -3.39 -3.60 14.89
CA PHE A 78 -2.90 -4.27 13.68
C PHE A 78 -1.41 -4.59 13.80
N VAL A 79 -1.02 -5.72 13.22
CA VAL A 79 0.39 -6.06 13.00
C VAL A 79 0.79 -5.53 11.62
N PHE A 80 1.92 -4.83 11.59
CA PHE A 80 2.43 -4.21 10.38
C PHE A 80 3.71 -4.89 9.90
N ALA A 81 3.80 -5.09 8.58
CA ALA A 81 5.06 -5.34 7.92
C ALA A 81 5.74 -4.00 7.58
N GLN A 82 7.07 -3.95 7.72
CA GLN A 82 7.86 -2.76 7.48
C GLN A 82 8.54 -2.81 6.10
N MET A 83 8.85 -1.63 5.56
CA MET A 83 9.61 -1.52 4.31
C MET A 83 11.12 -1.45 4.56
N LYS A 84 11.91 -2.30 3.90
CA LYS A 84 13.38 -2.19 3.87
C LYS A 84 13.79 -1.01 2.98
N ASN A 85 14.87 -0.29 3.32
CA ASN A 85 15.39 0.83 2.52
C ASN A 85 15.68 0.45 1.06
N LYS A 86 16.08 -0.81 0.81
CA LYS A 86 16.31 -1.36 -0.54
C LYS A 86 15.06 -1.41 -1.43
N GLY A 87 13.87 -1.25 -0.85
CA GLY A 87 12.60 -1.22 -1.57
C GLY A 87 12.31 0.13 -2.25
N TYR A 88 13.05 1.18 -1.91
CA TYR A 88 12.88 2.51 -2.50
C TYR A 88 13.90 2.78 -3.60
N LYS A 89 13.52 3.64 -4.56
CA LYS A 89 14.38 4.11 -5.66
C LYS A 89 14.09 5.58 -5.97
N HIS A 90 14.98 6.22 -6.72
CA HIS A 90 14.71 7.52 -7.33
C HIS A 90 13.94 7.31 -8.64
N TYR A 91 12.73 7.84 -8.75
CA TYR A 91 11.92 7.80 -9.97
C TYR A 91 11.75 9.18 -10.62
N GLY A 92 12.38 10.22 -10.05
CA GLY A 92 12.24 11.60 -10.47
C GLY A 92 11.04 12.30 -9.84
N PHE A 93 10.91 13.58 -10.16
CA PHE A 93 9.83 14.42 -9.65
C PHE A 93 8.44 13.90 -10.07
N VAL A 94 7.48 14.00 -9.15
CA VAL A 94 6.08 13.66 -9.39
C VAL A 94 5.25 14.93 -9.42
N ASP A 95 4.74 15.29 -10.59
CA ASP A 95 3.72 16.33 -10.74
C ASP A 95 2.34 15.75 -10.38
N ILE A 96 1.87 16.01 -9.16
CA ILE A 96 0.59 15.52 -8.66
C ILE A 96 -0.58 16.13 -9.45
N ASP A 97 -0.50 17.41 -9.79
CA ASP A 97 -1.60 18.14 -10.42
C ASP A 97 -1.80 17.65 -11.85
N ALA A 98 -0.71 17.48 -12.62
CA ALA A 98 -0.78 16.91 -13.96
C ALA A 98 -1.40 15.50 -13.94
N ARG A 99 -0.98 14.65 -12.98
CA ARG A 99 -1.52 13.29 -12.82
C ARG A 99 -2.99 13.28 -12.42
N ARG A 100 -3.41 14.21 -11.54
CA ARG A 100 -4.80 14.38 -11.15
C ARG A 100 -5.65 14.78 -12.35
N ILE A 101 -5.19 15.74 -13.16
CA ILE A 101 -5.87 16.17 -14.40
C ILE A 101 -6.01 15.00 -15.37
N GLU A 102 -4.94 14.23 -15.58
CA GLU A 102 -4.98 13.04 -16.43
C GLU A 102 -6.02 12.01 -15.94
N TRP A 103 -6.08 11.76 -14.63
CA TRP A 103 -7.06 10.86 -14.03
C TRP A 103 -8.50 11.36 -14.19
N MET A 104 -8.76 12.64 -13.93
CA MET A 104 -10.09 13.25 -14.10
C MET A 104 -10.58 13.13 -15.55
N ASN A 105 -9.68 13.39 -16.52
CA ASN A 105 -9.96 13.24 -17.94
C ASN A 105 -10.32 11.79 -18.31
N LYS A 106 -9.57 10.80 -17.80
CA LYS A 106 -9.86 9.37 -18.04
C LYS A 106 -11.20 8.93 -17.45
N CYS A 107 -11.56 9.46 -16.28
CA CYS A 107 -12.79 9.10 -15.58
C CYS A 107 -14.01 9.90 -16.03
N HIS A 108 -13.89 10.81 -17.00
CA HIS A 108 -14.95 11.72 -17.43
C HIS A 108 -15.56 12.53 -16.26
N LEU A 109 -14.78 12.74 -15.21
CA LEU A 109 -15.20 13.56 -14.07
C LEU A 109 -14.96 15.02 -14.48
N LYS A 110 -16.06 15.77 -14.64
CA LYS A 110 -16.03 17.22 -14.88
C LYS A 110 -15.71 17.97 -13.60
#